data_AF-A0A914ZA45-F1
#
_entry.id   AF-A0A914ZA45-F1
#
_cell.length_a   1.000
_cell.length_b   1.000
_cell.length_c   1.000
_cell.angle_alpha   90.00
_cell.angle_beta   90.00
_cell.angle_gamma   90.00
#
_symmetry.space_group_name_H-M   'P 1'
#
loop_
_entity.id
_entity.type
_entity.pdbx_description
1 polymer ?
#
loop_
_entity_poly.entity_id
_entity_poly.type
_entity_poly.pdbx_seq_one_letter_code
_entity_poly.pdbx_strand_id
1 'polypeptide(L)'
;MIKGKTDKKSVQEFAVNNFAPIFNKQLEENGGEFIVGKKITWLDFLLADAIDGIFERIKPQNLEIFKKLEIHRDRIFETKNDDGSLRLIKTIQKRRDFDENLQE
;
A
#
# COMPACT_ATOMS: atom_id res chain seq x y z
N MET A 1 -8.76 27.80 -1.62
CA MET A 1 -8.41 26.42 -1.24
C MET A 1 -9.31 25.49 -2.04
N ILE A 2 -8.83 24.98 -3.18
CA ILE A 2 -9.65 24.13 -4.06
C ILE A 2 -9.66 22.73 -3.46
N LYS A 3 -10.73 22.35 -2.74
CA LYS A 3 -11.03 20.94 -2.48
C LYS A 3 -11.52 20.34 -3.80
N GLY A 4 -10.59 19.97 -4.67
CA GLY A 4 -10.91 19.23 -5.89
C GLY A 4 -11.40 17.85 -5.48
N LYS A 5 -12.67 17.53 -5.77
CA LYS A 5 -13.16 16.15 -5.69
C LYS A 5 -12.41 15.37 -6.78
N THR A 6 -11.35 14.64 -6.41
CA THR A 6 -10.64 13.78 -7.35
C THR A 6 -11.57 12.66 -7.79
N ASP A 7 -11.85 12.59 -9.08
CA ASP A 7 -12.70 11.55 -9.66
C ASP A 7 -12.08 10.16 -9.45
N LYS A 8 -12.87 9.16 -9.02
CA LYS A 8 -12.38 7.79 -8.81
C LYS A 8 -11.75 7.21 -10.07
N LYS A 9 -12.30 7.57 -11.24
CA LYS A 9 -11.77 7.14 -12.53
C LYS A 9 -10.36 7.69 -12.79
N SER A 10 -10.12 8.97 -12.48
CA SER A 10 -8.78 9.57 -12.66
C SER A 10 -7.75 9.02 -11.67
N VAL A 11 -8.18 8.69 -10.44
CA VAL A 11 -7.33 7.97 -9.47
C VAL A 11 -6.94 6.59 -9.99
N GLN A 12 -7.91 5.83 -10.53
CA GLN A 12 -7.64 4.51 -11.10
C GLN A 12 -6.68 4.58 -12.29
N GLU A 13 -6.93 5.48 -13.24
CA GLU A 13 -6.06 5.68 -14.40
C GLU A 13 -4.65 6.06 -13.98
N PHE A 14 -4.49 6.97 -13.01
CA PHE A 14 -3.19 7.33 -12.49
C PHE A 14 -2.48 6.14 -11.83
N ALA A 15 -3.21 5.39 -10.99
CA ALA A 15 -2.66 4.25 -10.26
C ALA A 15 -2.18 3.14 -11.22
N VAL A 16 -2.95 2.85 -12.27
CA VAL A 16 -2.61 1.84 -13.28
C VAL A 16 -1.46 2.30 -14.18
N ASN A 17 -1.51 3.53 -14.67
CA ASN A 17 -0.59 3.98 -15.73
C ASN A 17 0.73 4.56 -15.21
N ASN A 18 0.77 5.00 -13.94
CA ASN A 18 1.94 5.70 -13.39
C ASN A 18 2.45 4.99 -12.14
N PHE A 19 1.60 4.83 -11.13
CA PHE A 19 2.02 4.31 -9.83
C PHE A 19 2.51 2.86 -9.92
N ALA A 20 1.67 1.95 -10.42
CA ALA A 20 2.00 0.53 -10.41
C ALA A 20 3.24 0.17 -11.25
N PRO A 21 3.41 0.70 -12.49
CA PRO A 21 4.60 0.44 -13.29
C PRO A 21 5.91 0.85 -12.59
N ILE A 22 5.93 2.02 -11.93
CA ILE A 22 7.13 2.55 -11.26
C ILE A 22 7.55 1.60 -10.14
N PHE A 23 6.62 1.25 -9.25
CA PHE A 23 6.96 0.42 -8.09
C PHE A 23 7.19 -1.04 -8.44
N ASN A 24 6.51 -1.58 -9.46
CA ASN A 24 6.82 -2.91 -9.97
C ASN A 24 8.25 -2.98 -10.50
N LYS A 25 8.64 -1.99 -11.32
CA LYS A 25 10.01 -1.90 -11.84
C LYS A 25 11.02 -1.79 -10.70
N GLN A 26 10.77 -0.91 -9.72
CA GLN A 26 11.65 -0.74 -8.57
C GLN A 26 11.79 -2.04 -7.76
N LEU A 27 10.69 -2.77 -7.52
CA LEU A 27 10.74 -4.07 -6.85
C LEU A 27 11.58 -5.06 -7.65
N GLU A 28 11.37 -5.17 -8.95
CA GLU A 28 12.14 -6.06 -9.82
C GLU A 28 13.64 -5.76 -9.79
N GLU A 29 14.03 -4.49 -9.88
CA GLU A 29 15.43 -4.05 -9.84
C GLU A 29 16.11 -4.36 -8.48
N ASN A 30 15.34 -4.46 -7.39
CA ASN A 30 15.86 -4.80 -6.05
C ASN A 30 15.66 -6.27 -5.66
N GLY A 31 15.27 -7.15 -6.59
CA GLY A 31 15.12 -8.59 -6.34
C GLY A 31 13.75 -9.02 -5.83
N GLY A 32 12.75 -8.15 -5.92
CA GLY A 32 11.32 -8.46 -5.72
C GLY A 32 10.84 -8.47 -4.26
N GLU A 33 11.75 -8.25 -3.31
CA GLU A 33 11.40 -8.34 -1.89
C GLU A 33 11.09 -7.00 -1.24
N PHE A 34 12.00 -6.03 -1.39
CA PHE A 34 11.95 -4.70 -0.79
C PHE A 34 12.22 -3.62 -1.83
N ILE A 35 11.82 -2.40 -1.53
CA ILE A 35 11.91 -1.24 -2.43
C ILE A 35 13.34 -0.73 -2.58
N VAL A 36 14.20 -0.93 -1.57
CA VAL A 36 15.60 -0.49 -1.59
C VAL A 36 16.50 -1.58 -1.03
N GLY A 37 17.35 -2.15 -1.90
CA GLY A 37 18.30 -3.18 -1.50
C GLY A 37 17.62 -4.46 -1.00
N LYS A 38 18.18 -5.07 0.04
CA LYS A 38 17.79 -6.41 0.54
C LYS A 38 17.16 -6.40 1.94
N LYS A 39 16.77 -5.23 2.44
CA LYS A 39 16.22 -5.07 3.79
C LYS A 39 14.99 -4.19 3.75
N ILE A 40 14.09 -4.42 4.71
CA ILE A 40 12.96 -3.54 4.95
C ILE A 40 13.42 -2.13 5.34
N THR A 41 12.79 -1.13 4.75
CA THR A 41 13.01 0.29 4.99
C THR A 41 11.69 0.99 5.28
N TRP A 42 11.75 2.26 5.67
CA TRP A 42 10.55 3.09 5.87
C TRP A 42 9.72 3.26 4.58
N LEU A 43 10.35 3.12 3.39
CA LEU A 43 9.68 3.23 2.10
C LEU A 43 8.73 2.07 1.84
N ASP A 44 9.09 0.86 2.28
CA ASP A 44 8.22 -0.32 2.14
C ASP A 44 6.93 -0.14 2.95
N PHE A 45 7.03 0.46 4.13
CA PHE A 45 5.86 0.81 4.95
C PHE A 45 4.99 1.88 4.30
N LEU A 46 5.59 2.96 3.79
CA LEU A 46 4.85 4.02 3.09
C LEU A 46 4.15 3.48 1.84
N LEU A 47 4.81 2.61 1.08
CA LEU A 47 4.24 2.02 -0.11
C LEU A 47 3.07 1.09 0.23
N ALA A 48 3.21 0.24 1.25
CA ALA A 48 2.14 -0.65 1.68
C ALA A 48 0.88 0.12 2.12
N ASP A 49 1.04 1.22 2.86
CA ASP A 49 -0.07 2.11 3.24
C ASP A 49 -0.71 2.79 2.01
N ALA A 50 0.10 3.25 1.06
CA ALA A 50 -0.39 3.85 -0.18
C ALA A 50 -1.19 2.84 -1.03
N ILE A 51 -0.72 1.59 -1.14
CA ILE A 51 -1.42 0.51 -1.86
C ILE A 51 -2.78 0.24 -1.21
N ASP A 52 -2.82 0.15 0.11
CA ASP A 52 -4.05 -0.09 0.87
C ASP A 52 -5.08 1.04 0.63
N GLY A 53 -4.65 2.29 0.73
CA GLY A 53 -5.51 3.44 0.43
C GLY A 53 -5.96 3.53 -1.04
N ILE A 54 -5.20 2.96 -1.97
CA ILE A 54 -5.63 2.79 -3.37
C ILE A 54 -6.72 1.71 -3.44
N PHE A 55 -6.50 0.54 -2.82
CA PHE A 55 -7.40 -0.62 -2.86
C PHE A 55 -8.76 -0.37 -2.18
N GLU A 56 -8.84 0.62 -1.29
CA GLU A 56 -10.10 1.05 -0.70
C GLU A 56 -10.92 1.96 -1.60
N ARG A 57 -10.25 2.79 -2.39
CA ARG A 57 -10.89 3.82 -3.22
C ARG A 57 -11.32 3.28 -4.56
N ILE A 58 -10.50 2.40 -5.11
CA ILE A 58 -10.70 1.67 -6.36
C ILE A 58 -10.57 0.19 -6.01
N LYS A 59 -11.25 -0.72 -6.73
CA LYS A 59 -11.07 -2.18 -6.54
C LYS A 59 -10.13 -2.75 -7.61
N PRO A 60 -8.82 -2.42 -7.62
CA PRO A 60 -7.89 -2.81 -8.64
C PRO A 60 -7.32 -4.21 -8.39
N GLN A 61 -7.72 -4.93 -7.34
CA GLN A 61 -7.24 -6.30 -7.07
C GLN A 61 -7.51 -7.29 -8.22
N ASN A 62 -8.37 -6.93 -9.16
CA ASN A 62 -8.61 -7.70 -10.39
C ASN A 62 -7.65 -7.33 -11.54
N LEU A 63 -6.76 -6.36 -11.35
CA LEU A 63 -5.81 -5.91 -12.35
C LEU A 63 -4.45 -6.56 -12.10
N GLU A 64 -4.00 -7.35 -13.09
CA GLU A 64 -2.74 -8.11 -13.04
C GLU A 64 -1.54 -7.27 -12.61
N ILE A 65 -1.52 -5.99 -13.01
CA ILE A 65 -0.42 -5.07 -12.72
C ILE A 65 -0.23 -4.80 -11.22
N PHE A 66 -1.23 -5.03 -10.38
CA PHE A 66 -1.14 -4.83 -8.94
C PHE A 66 -0.74 -6.07 -8.15
N LYS A 67 -0.70 -7.27 -8.75
CA LYS A 67 -0.41 -8.52 -8.00
C LYS A 67 0.90 -8.49 -7.24
N LYS A 68 1.97 -7.96 -7.84
CA LYS A 68 3.28 -7.83 -7.16
C LYS A 68 3.22 -6.85 -6.00
N LEU A 69 2.45 -5.77 -6.15
CA LEU A 69 2.26 -4.74 -5.11
C LEU A 69 1.41 -5.27 -3.96
N GLU A 70 0.38 -6.07 -4.25
CA GLU A 70 -0.42 -6.78 -3.25
C GLU A 70 0.47 -7.72 -2.41
N ILE A 71 1.29 -8.56 -3.06
CA ILE A 71 2.25 -9.44 -2.38
C ILE A 71 3.21 -8.63 -1.50
N HIS A 72 3.72 -7.52 -2.01
CA HIS A 72 4.60 -6.64 -1.23
C HIS A 72 3.86 -6.08 0.00
N ARG A 73 2.67 -5.51 -0.18
CA ARG A 73 1.82 -4.96 0.90
C ARG A 73 1.56 -6.00 1.99
N ASP A 74 1.17 -7.22 1.60
CA ASP A 74 0.86 -8.30 2.55
C ASP A 74 2.10 -8.69 3.36
N ARG A 75 3.25 -8.85 2.69
CA ARG A 75 4.52 -9.11 3.37
C ARG A 75 4.83 -8.05 4.43
N ILE A 76 4.67 -6.77 4.08
CA ILE A 76 4.94 -5.67 5.01
C ILE A 76 3.96 -5.69 6.19
N PHE A 77 2.68 -5.99 5.97
CA PHE A 77 1.70 -6.06 7.06
C PHE A 77 1.89 -7.30 7.96
N GLU A 78 2.49 -8.36 7.44
CA GLU A 78 2.81 -9.56 8.19
C GLU A 78 4.14 -9.46 8.96
N THR A 79 4.99 -8.49 8.64
CA THR A 79 6.23 -8.30 9.41
C THR A 79 5.95 -7.98 10.88
N LYS A 80 6.66 -8.71 11.75
CA LYS A 80 6.64 -8.52 13.20
C LYS A 80 7.78 -7.60 13.64
N ASN A 81 7.59 -6.95 14.78
CA ASN A 81 8.67 -6.36 15.55
C ASN A 81 9.54 -7.47 16.16
N ASP A 82 10.70 -7.11 16.67
CA ASP A 82 11.64 -8.06 17.28
C ASP A 82 11.05 -8.76 18.52
N ASP A 83 10.08 -8.13 19.18
CA ASP A 83 9.30 -8.67 20.30
C ASP A 83 8.12 -9.56 19.87
N GLY A 84 7.95 -9.80 18.56
CA GLY A 84 6.87 -10.61 18.01
C GLY A 84 5.52 -9.89 17.87
N SER A 85 5.41 -8.62 18.30
CA SER A 85 4.22 -7.80 18.07
C SER A 85 4.08 -7.39 16.59
N LEU A 86 2.88 -7.03 16.15
CA LEU A 86 2.65 -6.60 14.76
C LEU A 86 3.23 -5.20 14.53
N ARG A 87 3.91 -4.99 13.39
CA ARG A 87 4.47 -3.67 13.03
C ARG A 87 3.37 -2.61 12.80
N LEU A 88 3.78 -1.35 12.98
CA LEU A 88 2.98 -0.12 13.09
C LEU A 88 1.72 -0.04 12.21
N ILE A 89 1.76 -0.57 10.98
CA ILE A 89 0.65 -0.43 10.03
C ILE A 89 -0.59 -1.24 10.43
N LYS A 90 -0.47 -2.48 10.94
CA LYS A 90 -1.65 -3.21 11.42
C LYS A 90 -2.31 -2.50 12.61
N THR A 91 -1.55 -1.75 13.39
CA THR A 91 -2.06 -0.90 14.47
C THR A 91 -2.72 0.38 13.96
N ILE A 92 -2.22 0.96 12.86
CA ILE A 92 -2.86 2.09 12.17
C ILE A 92 -4.19 1.65 11.55
N GLN A 93 -4.24 0.49 10.90
CA GLN A 93 -5.47 -0.12 10.37
C GLN A 93 -6.52 -0.29 11.46
N LYS A 94 -6.16 -0.97 12.56
CA LYS A 94 -7.04 -1.14 13.71
C LYS A 94 -7.52 0.18 14.31
N ARG A 95 -6.67 1.23 14.31
CA ARG A 95 -7.06 2.56 14.80
C ARG A 95 -8.04 3.23 13.86
N ARG A 96 -7.84 3.12 12.55
CA ARG A 96 -8.77 3.65 11.55
C ARG A 96 -10.12 2.96 11.62
N ASP A 97 -10.13 1.62 11.69
CA ASP A 97 -11.37 0.85 11.88
C ASP A 97 -12.05 1.20 13.21
N PHE A 98 -11.28 1.47 14.27
CA PHE A 98 -11.81 1.90 15.57
C PHE A 98 -12.44 3.31 15.51
N ASP A 99 -11.80 4.27 14.84
CA ASP A 99 -12.30 5.63 14.70
C ASP A 99 -13.57 5.70 13.83
N GLU A 100 -13.70 4.85 12.82
CA GLU A 100 -14.92 4.73 12.00
C GLU A 100 -16.10 4.15 12.80
N ASN A 101 -15.86 3.17 13.67
CA ASN A 101 -16.88 2.56 14.53
C ASN A 101 -17.31 3.44 15.73
N LEU A 102 -16.60 4.53 16.01
CA LEU A 102 -16.98 5.51 17.05
C LEU A 102 -17.90 6.63 16.52
N GLN A 103 -18.18 6.65 15.21
CA GLN A 103 -19.08 7.63 14.59
C GLN A 103 -20.49 7.10 14.34
N GLU A 104 -20.78 5.85 14.73
CA GLU A 104 -22.13 5.24 14.79
C GLU A 104 -22.72 5.32 16.20
#